data_AF-A0A2T6VQU3-F1
#
_entry.id   AF-A0A2T6VQU3-F1
#
_cell.length_a   1.000
_cell.length_b   1.000
_cell.length_c   1.000
_cell.angle_alpha   90.00
_cell.angle_beta   90.00
_cell.angle_gamma   90.00
#
_symmetry.space_group_name_H-M   'P 1'
#
loop_
_entity.id
_entity.type
_entity.pdbx_description
1 polymer ?
#
loop_
_entity_poly.entity_id
_entity_poly.type
_entity_poly.pdbx_seq_one_letter_code
_entity_poly.pdbx_strand_id
1 'polypeptide(L)'
;RLDCIEKELYLLNEINWPVIKANIESENYFACVIDSIQTLYSPEISSAPGSISQVREITFELMRLAKTRDIAIFIIGHITKEGSIAGPRVLEHMVDSVLYFEGDPSRELRILRSFKNRFGPTSEIGLFEMKEQGLVSAKEASSLFFSKEEPMEGSAITITLEGSRALILEIQALVSECSFGSPKRLANGLDTNRLNMLIALLEKKLEIPLNRHDV
;
A
#
# COMPACT_ATOMS: atom_id res chain seq x y z
N ARG A 1 -6.63 -12.91 22.41
CA ARG A 1 -5.44 -13.24 21.57
C ARG A 1 -4.47 -12.06 21.48
N LEU A 2 -4.96 -10.82 21.34
CA LEU A 2 -4.10 -9.62 21.27
C LEU A 2 -3.99 -8.85 22.60
N ASP A 3 -4.62 -9.35 23.67
CA ASP A 3 -4.65 -8.72 25.01
C ASP A 3 -5.02 -7.22 25.01
N CYS A 4 -5.97 -6.86 24.13
CA CYS A 4 -6.35 -5.48 23.83
C CYS A 4 -7.81 -5.17 24.18
N ILE A 5 -8.39 -5.92 25.13
CA ILE A 5 -9.76 -5.69 25.59
C ILE A 5 -9.69 -4.62 26.68
N GLU A 6 -10.22 -3.45 26.37
CA GLU A 6 -10.28 -2.31 27.28
C GLU A 6 -11.72 -2.02 27.70
N LYS A 7 -11.91 -1.38 28.85
CA LYS A 7 -13.26 -1.07 29.38
C LYS A 7 -14.07 -0.15 28.48
N GLU A 8 -13.38 0.71 27.74
CA GLU A 8 -13.96 1.69 26.81
C GLU A 8 -13.92 1.20 25.35
N LEU A 9 -13.67 -0.11 25.13
CA LEU A 9 -13.79 -0.75 23.83
C LEU A 9 -15.18 -1.36 23.67
N TYR A 10 -16.04 -0.65 22.96
CA TYR A 10 -17.40 -1.07 22.67
C TYR A 10 -17.47 -1.81 21.34
N LEU A 11 -18.31 -2.86 21.28
CA LEU A 11 -18.56 -3.63 20.06
C LEU A 11 -20.05 -3.65 19.77
N LEU A 12 -20.42 -3.24 18.56
CA LEU A 12 -21.78 -3.30 18.05
C LEU A 12 -21.80 -4.17 16.80
N ASN A 13 -22.47 -5.31 16.87
CA ASN A 13 -22.69 -6.19 15.72
C ASN A 13 -24.03 -5.83 15.05
N GLU A 14 -24.01 -4.77 14.23
CA GLU A 14 -25.18 -4.27 13.53
C GLU A 14 -24.78 -3.78 12.13
N ILE A 15 -25.72 -3.87 11.19
CA ILE A 15 -25.55 -3.45 9.79
C ILE A 15 -26.57 -2.37 9.38
N ASN A 16 -27.62 -2.16 10.18
CA ASN A 16 -28.65 -1.15 9.95
C ASN A 16 -28.15 0.25 10.37
N TRP A 17 -27.92 1.13 9.39
CA TRP A 17 -27.35 2.46 9.60
C TRP A 17 -28.13 3.32 10.61
N PRO A 18 -29.46 3.50 10.51
CA PRO A 18 -30.24 4.20 11.53
C PRO A 18 -30.00 3.74 12.97
N VAL A 19 -29.84 2.43 13.19
CA VAL A 19 -29.58 1.86 14.53
C VAL A 19 -28.15 2.19 14.97
N ILE A 20 -27.17 2.03 14.09
CA ILE A 20 -25.77 2.38 14.36
C ILE A 20 -25.64 3.86 14.69
N LYS A 21 -26.27 4.73 13.90
CA LYS A 21 -26.27 6.19 14.10
C LYS A 21 -26.83 6.56 15.47
N ALA A 22 -27.97 5.99 15.86
CA ALA A 22 -28.58 6.22 17.17
C ALA A 22 -27.65 5.81 18.33
N ASN A 23 -26.91 4.69 18.19
CA ASN A 23 -25.94 4.24 19.19
C ASN A 23 -24.71 5.16 19.27
N ILE A 24 -24.18 5.61 18.13
CA ILE A 24 -23.08 6.59 18.12
C ILE A 24 -23.54 7.90 18.76
N GLU A 25 -24.81 8.26 18.59
CA GLU A 25 -25.39 9.48 19.14
C GLU A 25 -25.74 9.41 20.64
N SER A 26 -25.91 8.21 21.21
CA SER A 26 -26.34 8.02 22.60
C SER A 26 -25.21 8.16 23.62
N GLU A 27 -23.96 7.99 23.20
CA GLU A 27 -22.78 8.11 24.06
C GLU A 27 -21.73 9.05 23.44
N ASN A 28 -20.72 9.42 24.23
CA ASN A 28 -19.62 10.26 23.77
C ASN A 28 -18.43 9.37 23.40
N TYR A 29 -18.31 9.04 22.12
CA TYR A 29 -17.13 8.34 21.58
C TYR A 29 -16.13 9.36 21.06
N PHE A 30 -14.83 9.09 21.21
CA PHE A 30 -13.79 9.88 20.54
C PHE A 30 -13.44 9.32 19.15
N ALA A 31 -13.69 8.02 18.93
CA ALA A 31 -13.45 7.34 17.67
C ALA A 31 -14.49 6.25 17.39
N CYS A 32 -14.75 5.98 16.12
CA CYS A 32 -15.62 4.92 15.63
C CYS A 32 -14.95 4.20 14.45
N VAL A 33 -15.02 2.88 14.42
CA VAL A 33 -14.50 2.05 13.32
C VAL A 33 -15.65 1.29 12.68
N ILE A 34 -15.83 1.48 11.38
CA ILE A 34 -16.85 0.79 10.57
C ILE A 34 -16.16 -0.30 9.74
N ASP A 35 -16.39 -1.57 10.09
CA ASP A 35 -15.90 -2.76 9.38
C ASP A 35 -17.07 -3.59 8.84
N SER A 36 -17.55 -3.38 7.61
CA SER A 36 -17.03 -2.49 6.56
C SER A 36 -18.16 -1.66 5.95
N ILE A 37 -17.83 -0.62 5.18
CA ILE A 37 -18.87 0.25 4.58
C ILE A 37 -19.79 -0.51 3.63
N GLN A 38 -19.29 -1.56 2.98
CA GLN A 38 -20.07 -2.37 2.05
C GLN A 38 -21.16 -3.20 2.72
N THR A 39 -21.05 -3.47 4.04
CA THR A 39 -22.04 -4.27 4.77
C THR A 39 -23.16 -3.43 5.35
N LEU A 40 -23.01 -2.10 5.39
CA LEU A 40 -24.04 -1.21 5.91
C LEU A 40 -25.23 -1.09 4.96
N TYR A 41 -26.42 -0.96 5.53
CA TYR A 41 -27.64 -0.65 4.80
C TYR A 41 -28.48 0.40 5.53
N SER A 42 -29.14 1.26 4.77
CA SER A 42 -30.20 2.13 5.26
C SER A 42 -31.51 1.79 4.55
N PRO A 43 -32.62 1.56 5.27
CA PRO A 43 -33.94 1.34 4.67
C PRO A 43 -34.50 2.58 3.97
N GLU A 44 -33.97 3.77 4.29
CA GLU A 44 -34.38 5.05 3.69
C GLU A 44 -33.88 5.19 2.24
N ILE A 45 -32.88 4.40 1.85
CA ILE A 45 -32.28 4.45 0.52
C ILE A 45 -32.88 3.31 -0.31
N SER A 46 -33.62 3.67 -1.37
CA SER A 46 -34.25 2.72 -2.31
C SER A 46 -33.22 2.08 -3.27
N SER A 47 -32.26 1.35 -2.72
CA SER A 47 -31.30 0.54 -3.49
C SER A 47 -30.81 -0.65 -2.66
N ALA A 48 -30.32 -1.69 -3.34
CA ALA A 48 -29.86 -2.91 -2.68
C ALA A 48 -28.70 -2.61 -1.70
N PRO A 49 -28.67 -3.27 -0.52
CA PRO A 49 -27.53 -3.21 0.41
C PRO A 49 -26.20 -3.47 -0.31
N GLY A 50 -25.16 -2.71 0.05
CA GLY A 50 -23.84 -2.79 -0.58
C GLY A 50 -23.74 -2.19 -1.99
N SER A 51 -24.84 -1.66 -2.56
CA SER A 51 -24.78 -0.91 -3.81
C SER A 51 -24.00 0.40 -3.66
N ILE A 52 -23.51 0.95 -4.78
CA ILE A 52 -22.76 2.21 -4.81
C ILE A 52 -23.58 3.35 -4.17
N SER A 53 -24.88 3.40 -4.43
CA SER A 53 -25.78 4.43 -3.90
C SER A 53 -25.89 4.35 -2.38
N GLN A 54 -26.11 3.15 -1.81
CA GLN A 54 -26.12 2.92 -0.36
C GLN A 54 -24.79 3.38 0.27
N VAL A 55 -23.67 2.90 -0.27
CA VAL A 55 -22.34 3.18 0.26
C VAL A 55 -22.02 4.67 0.26
N ARG A 56 -22.36 5.39 -0.82
CA ARG A 56 -22.12 6.84 -0.93
C ARG A 56 -22.94 7.65 0.07
N GLU A 57 -24.24 7.38 0.17
CA GLU A 57 -25.12 8.15 1.03
C GLU A 57 -24.76 7.94 2.51
N ILE A 58 -24.55 6.68 2.93
CA ILE A 58 -24.13 6.36 4.29
C ILE A 58 -22.77 7.02 4.61
N THR A 59 -21.83 7.05 3.66
CA THR A 59 -20.56 7.75 3.84
C THR A 59 -20.75 9.26 4.03
N PHE A 60 -21.69 9.88 3.33
CA PHE A 60 -22.00 11.30 3.50
C PHE A 60 -22.60 11.57 4.88
N GLU A 61 -23.51 10.71 5.35
CA GLU A 61 -24.06 10.79 6.69
C GLU A 61 -23.00 10.59 7.78
N LEU A 62 -22.10 9.62 7.61
CA LEU A 62 -20.95 9.41 8.51
C LEU A 62 -20.06 10.65 8.57
N MET A 63 -19.71 11.25 7.42
CA MET A 63 -18.91 12.49 7.39
C MET A 63 -19.61 13.64 8.14
N ARG A 64 -20.93 13.79 7.98
CA ARG A 64 -21.71 14.80 8.70
C ARG A 64 -21.73 14.52 10.20
N LEU A 65 -21.91 13.26 10.58
CA LEU A 65 -21.90 12.83 11.98
C LEU A 65 -20.54 13.12 12.63
N ALA A 66 -19.44 12.75 11.94
CA ALA A 66 -18.07 13.03 12.38
C ALA A 66 -17.86 14.51 12.70
N LYS A 67 -18.30 15.42 11.80
CA LYS A 67 -18.18 16.87 11.99
C LYS A 67 -19.10 17.43 13.07
N THR A 68 -20.29 16.87 13.21
CA THR A 68 -21.29 17.37 14.18
C THR A 68 -20.95 16.97 15.60
N ARG A 69 -20.38 15.77 15.78
CA ARG A 69 -20.03 15.20 17.09
C ARG A 69 -18.55 15.34 17.45
N ASP A 70 -17.73 15.85 16.54
CA ASP A 70 -16.28 15.93 16.69
C ASP A 70 -15.64 14.57 16.99
N ILE A 71 -15.99 13.56 16.18
CA ILE A 71 -15.52 12.18 16.34
C ILE A 71 -14.68 11.73 15.15
N ALA A 72 -13.62 10.96 15.40
CA ALA A 72 -12.82 10.35 14.34
C ALA A 72 -13.50 9.06 13.84
N ILE A 73 -13.96 9.05 12.58
CA ILE A 73 -14.57 7.86 11.98
C ILE A 73 -13.61 7.21 10.98
N PHE A 74 -13.28 5.95 11.23
CA PHE A 74 -12.53 5.09 10.32
C PHE A 74 -13.50 4.21 9.54
N ILE A 75 -13.35 4.20 8.23
CA ILE A 75 -14.19 3.42 7.33
C ILE A 75 -13.32 2.38 6.63
N ILE A 76 -13.62 1.10 6.83
CA ILE A 76 -12.95 0.01 6.14
C ILE A 76 -13.70 -0.28 4.84
N GLY A 77 -12.96 -0.28 3.73
CA GLY A 77 -13.48 -0.58 2.40
C GLY A 77 -12.62 -1.63 1.71
N HIS A 78 -13.19 -2.80 1.45
CA HIS A 78 -12.51 -3.87 0.72
C HIS A 78 -12.41 -3.58 -0.78
N ILE A 79 -11.26 -3.88 -1.38
CA ILE A 79 -11.08 -3.87 -2.85
C ILE A 79 -11.51 -5.24 -3.38
N THR A 80 -12.57 -5.29 -4.19
CA THR A 80 -13.03 -6.52 -4.83
C THR A 80 -12.30 -6.76 -6.16
N LYS A 81 -12.07 -8.04 -6.51
CA LYS A 81 -11.25 -8.47 -7.66
C LYS A 81 -11.76 -8.00 -9.03
N GLU A 82 -13.01 -7.55 -9.13
CA GLU A 82 -13.63 -7.17 -10.41
C GLU A 82 -13.73 -5.67 -10.65
N GLY A 83 -13.30 -4.81 -9.71
CA GLY A 83 -13.38 -3.35 -9.88
C GLY A 83 -14.81 -2.78 -10.07
N SER A 84 -15.83 -3.62 -9.98
CA SER A 84 -17.22 -3.36 -10.38
C SER A 84 -18.19 -3.14 -9.21
N ILE A 85 -17.77 -3.42 -7.97
CA ILE A 85 -18.58 -3.15 -6.78
C ILE A 85 -17.99 -1.96 -6.07
N ALA A 86 -18.67 -0.80 -6.17
CA ALA A 86 -18.56 0.34 -5.24
C ALA A 86 -17.17 0.51 -4.62
N GLY A 87 -16.11 0.53 -5.45
CA GLY A 87 -14.76 0.44 -4.93
C GLY A 87 -14.48 1.62 -4.00
N PRO A 88 -13.55 1.51 -3.04
CA PRO A 88 -13.15 2.62 -2.17
C PRO A 88 -12.82 3.90 -2.95
N ARG A 89 -12.43 3.77 -4.23
CA ARG A 89 -12.30 4.86 -5.21
C ARG A 89 -13.50 5.80 -5.31
N VAL A 90 -14.72 5.29 -5.22
CA VAL A 90 -15.94 6.12 -5.27
C VAL A 90 -16.02 7.04 -4.05
N LEU A 91 -15.46 6.62 -2.92
CA LEU A 91 -15.48 7.37 -1.66
C LEU A 91 -14.29 8.32 -1.51
N GLU A 92 -13.21 8.15 -2.29
CA GLU A 92 -11.96 8.92 -2.14
C GLU A 92 -12.17 10.44 -2.16
N HIS A 93 -13.05 10.91 -3.03
CA HIS A 93 -13.34 12.33 -3.15
C HIS A 93 -14.22 12.84 -1.99
N MET A 94 -15.00 11.96 -1.36
CA MET A 94 -15.97 12.29 -0.31
C MET A 94 -15.34 12.38 1.10
N VAL A 95 -14.28 11.62 1.36
CA VAL A 95 -13.65 11.54 2.70
C VAL A 95 -12.53 12.55 2.88
N ASP A 96 -12.15 12.85 4.14
CA ASP A 96 -11.07 13.80 4.42
C ASP A 96 -9.68 13.20 4.20
N SER A 97 -9.51 11.91 4.50
CA SER A 97 -8.26 11.17 4.28
C SER A 97 -8.54 9.79 3.65
N VAL A 98 -7.64 9.34 2.79
CA VAL A 98 -7.67 8.04 2.11
C VAL A 98 -6.34 7.36 2.37
N LEU A 99 -6.40 6.17 2.97
CA LEU A 99 -5.26 5.31 3.22
C LEU A 99 -5.44 3.99 2.48
N TYR A 100 -4.39 3.54 1.80
CA TYR A 100 -4.32 2.24 1.18
C TYR A 100 -3.45 1.33 2.01
N PHE A 101 -3.97 0.15 2.37
CA PHE A 101 -3.21 -0.90 3.02
C PHE A 101 -2.92 -2.01 2.02
N GLU A 102 -1.71 -2.00 1.48
CA GLU A 102 -1.26 -2.89 0.41
C GLU A 102 -0.31 -3.95 0.98
N GLY A 103 -0.34 -5.16 0.43
CA GLY A 103 0.57 -6.24 0.79
C GLY A 103 0.88 -7.09 -0.42
N ASP A 104 2.16 -7.35 -0.66
CA ASP A 104 2.58 -8.35 -1.62
C ASP A 104 2.35 -9.74 -0.99
N PRO A 105 1.60 -10.66 -1.63
CA PRO A 105 1.43 -12.02 -1.11
C PRO A 105 2.74 -12.77 -0.89
N SER A 106 3.81 -12.41 -1.61
CA SER A 106 5.13 -13.03 -1.50
C SER A 106 5.96 -12.52 -0.32
N ARG A 107 5.54 -11.43 0.33
CA ARG A 107 6.26 -10.81 1.46
C ARG A 107 5.32 -10.64 2.66
N GLU A 108 5.86 -10.85 3.87
CA GLU A 108 5.11 -10.59 5.11
C GLU A 108 4.93 -9.09 5.39
N LEU A 109 5.52 -8.23 4.55
CA LEU A 109 5.43 -6.79 4.64
C LEU A 109 4.08 -6.28 4.13
N ARG A 110 3.54 -5.30 4.85
CA ARG A 110 2.35 -4.52 4.55
C ARG A 110 2.71 -3.05 4.56
N ILE A 111 2.19 -2.32 3.59
CA ILE A 111 2.49 -0.91 3.37
C ILE A 111 1.19 -0.14 3.51
N LEU A 112 1.13 0.77 4.49
CA LEU A 112 0.07 1.75 4.64
C LEU A 112 0.51 3.04 3.95
N ARG A 113 -0.18 3.45 2.89
CA ARG A 113 0.14 4.65 2.11
C ARG A 113 -0.99 5.65 2.16
N SER A 114 -0.67 6.92 2.36
CA SER A 114 -1.63 8.00 2.21
C SER A 114 -1.81 8.38 0.73
N PHE A 115 -3.05 8.33 0.25
CA PHE A 115 -3.40 8.81 -1.10
C PHE A 115 -4.00 10.22 -1.04
N LYS A 116 -4.79 10.49 0.00
CA LYS A 116 -5.36 11.81 0.29
C LYS A 116 -5.22 12.03 1.79
N ASN A 117 -4.77 13.23 2.17
CA ASN A 117 -4.69 13.62 3.56
C ASN A 117 -4.97 15.11 3.67
N ARG A 118 -6.12 15.48 4.25
CA ARG A 118 -6.44 16.89 4.50
C ARG A 118 -5.75 17.47 5.74
N PHE A 119 -5.13 16.61 6.55
CA PHE A 119 -4.54 16.98 7.84
C PHE A 119 -3.01 16.83 7.86
N GLY A 120 -2.38 16.52 6.72
CA GLY A 120 -0.94 16.28 6.64
C GLY A 120 -0.47 15.91 5.24
N PRO A 121 0.82 15.55 5.09
CA PRO A 121 1.38 15.14 3.80
C PRO A 121 0.84 13.78 3.34
N THR A 122 0.85 13.55 2.03
CA THR A 122 0.53 12.26 1.40
C THR A 122 1.78 11.41 1.12
N SER A 123 2.98 11.97 1.27
CA SER A 123 4.25 11.28 1.05
C SER A 123 4.63 10.33 2.18
N GLU A 124 3.86 10.27 3.26
CA GLU A 124 4.12 9.39 4.39
C GLU A 124 3.70 7.94 4.10
N ILE A 125 4.56 7.02 4.54
CA ILE A 125 4.37 5.58 4.39
C ILE A 125 4.58 4.92 5.75
N GLY A 126 3.63 4.07 6.14
CA GLY A 126 3.77 3.16 7.27
C GLY A 126 4.16 1.77 6.78
N LEU A 127 5.26 1.23 7.30
CA LEU A 127 5.67 -0.16 7.06
C LEU A 127 5.28 -1.04 8.24
N PHE A 128 4.65 -2.17 7.95
CA PHE A 128 4.18 -3.13 8.94
C PHE A 128 4.52 -4.57 8.50
N GLU A 129 4.65 -5.46 9.47
CA GLU A 129 4.89 -6.89 9.26
C GLU A 129 3.81 -7.66 10.02
N MET A 130 3.18 -8.65 9.38
CA MET A 130 2.16 -9.46 10.04
C MET A 130 2.82 -10.62 10.81
N LYS A 131 2.83 -10.54 12.14
CA LYS A 131 3.36 -11.58 13.03
C LYS A 131 2.24 -12.35 13.72
N GLU A 132 2.57 -13.37 14.51
CA GLU A 132 1.59 -14.14 15.27
C GLU A 132 0.73 -13.28 16.21
N GLN A 133 1.32 -12.23 16.76
CA GLN A 133 0.70 -11.21 17.61
C GLN A 133 0.02 -10.07 16.84
N GLY A 134 -0.13 -10.17 15.51
CA GLY A 134 -0.75 -9.15 14.66
C GLY A 134 0.27 -8.23 13.96
N LEU A 135 -0.20 -7.06 13.53
CA LEU A 135 0.61 -6.09 12.78
C LEU A 135 1.62 -5.40 13.68
N VAL A 136 2.91 -5.57 13.37
CA VAL A 136 4.01 -4.91 14.08
C VAL A 136 4.64 -3.87 13.17
N SER A 137 4.98 -2.70 13.71
CA SER A 137 5.63 -1.64 12.94
C SER A 137 7.02 -2.08 12.50
N ALA A 138 7.25 -2.04 11.19
CA ALA A 138 8.49 -2.43 10.55
C ALA A 138 9.35 -1.20 10.23
N LYS A 139 9.50 -0.28 11.21
CA LYS A 139 10.29 0.96 11.06
C LYS A 139 11.74 0.69 10.66
N GLU A 140 12.29 -0.43 11.11
CA GLU A 140 13.63 -0.87 10.76
C GLU A 140 13.68 -1.75 9.50
N ALA A 141 12.55 -1.94 8.78
CA ALA A 141 12.49 -2.83 7.61
C ALA A 141 13.42 -2.43 6.45
N SER A 142 14.05 -1.26 6.50
CA SER A 142 15.23 -1.02 5.66
C SER A 142 16.24 -2.18 5.80
N SER A 143 16.45 -2.77 6.97
CA SER A 143 17.33 -3.94 7.12
C SER A 143 16.76 -5.26 6.56
N LEU A 144 15.47 -5.31 6.19
CA LEU A 144 14.85 -6.44 5.49
C LEU A 144 14.96 -6.30 3.97
N PHE A 145 14.97 -5.06 3.45
CA PHE A 145 15.19 -4.78 2.02
C PHE A 145 16.67 -4.73 1.65
N PHE A 146 17.49 -4.26 2.58
CA PHE A 146 18.92 -4.15 2.44
C PHE A 146 19.52 -5.12 3.45
N SER A 147 20.12 -6.22 2.98
CA SER A 147 21.06 -6.94 3.82
C SER A 147 22.08 -5.92 4.33
N LYS A 148 22.37 -5.92 5.63
CA LYS A 148 23.48 -5.14 6.23
C LYS A 148 24.86 -5.59 5.72
N GLU A 149 24.90 -6.37 4.65
CA GLU A 149 26.13 -6.83 4.06
C GLU A 149 26.80 -5.66 3.33
N GLU A 150 28.12 -5.61 3.45
CA GLU A 150 28.95 -4.65 2.74
C GLU A 150 28.60 -4.64 1.25
N PRO A 151 28.78 -3.50 0.55
CA PRO A 151 28.51 -3.41 -0.88
C PRO A 151 29.15 -4.59 -1.61
N MET A 152 28.29 -5.49 -2.12
CA MET A 152 28.73 -6.67 -2.85
C MET A 152 29.03 -6.27 -4.29
N GLU A 153 30.21 -6.65 -4.77
CA GLU A 153 30.61 -6.41 -6.15
C GLU A 153 29.55 -6.98 -7.11
N GLY A 154 29.15 -6.19 -8.09
CA GLY A 154 28.12 -6.59 -9.05
C GLY A 154 26.68 -6.41 -8.57
N SER A 155 26.42 -5.92 -7.36
CA SER A 155 25.06 -5.55 -6.90
C SER A 155 24.91 -4.03 -6.76
N ALA A 156 23.77 -3.49 -7.22
CA ALA A 156 23.42 -2.09 -7.04
C ALA A 156 21.91 -1.93 -6.78
N ILE A 157 21.55 -1.21 -5.72
CA ILE A 157 20.15 -0.89 -5.44
C ILE A 157 19.73 0.34 -6.25
N THR A 158 18.54 0.25 -6.84
CA THR A 158 17.91 1.33 -7.59
C THR A 158 16.45 1.49 -7.18
N ILE A 159 15.88 2.63 -7.56
CA ILE A 159 14.44 2.90 -7.42
C ILE A 159 13.89 3.11 -8.83
N THR A 160 12.89 2.32 -9.21
CA THR A 160 12.14 2.51 -10.45
C THR A 160 10.70 2.93 -10.15
N LEU A 161 10.02 3.47 -11.14
CA LEU A 161 8.60 3.82 -11.06
C LEU A 161 7.77 2.87 -11.93
N GLU A 162 6.80 2.19 -11.33
CA GLU A 162 5.71 1.52 -12.04
C GLU A 162 4.45 2.41 -11.93
N GLY A 163 4.21 3.23 -12.95
CA GLY A 163 3.23 4.30 -12.87
C GLY A 163 3.61 5.32 -11.79
N SER A 164 2.81 5.43 -10.72
CA SER A 164 3.10 6.26 -9.54
C SER A 164 3.73 5.49 -8.38
N ARG A 165 3.94 4.17 -8.51
CA ARG A 165 4.53 3.33 -7.45
C ARG A 165 6.05 3.32 -7.57
N ALA A 166 6.73 3.84 -6.55
CA ALA A 166 8.16 3.64 -6.38
C ALA A 166 8.44 2.20 -5.93
N LEU A 167 9.23 1.47 -6.72
CA LEU A 167 9.70 0.12 -6.44
C LEU A 167 11.20 0.16 -6.19
N ILE A 168 11.62 -0.38 -5.04
CA ILE A 168 13.03 -0.58 -4.73
C ILE A 168 13.43 -1.92 -5.34
N LEU A 169 14.44 -1.91 -6.21
CA LEU A 169 14.94 -3.08 -6.92
C LEU A 169 16.45 -3.19 -6.74
N GLU A 170 16.94 -4.43 -6.76
CA GLU A 170 18.36 -4.73 -6.86
C GLU A 170 18.69 -5.10 -8.30
N ILE A 171 19.68 -4.43 -8.89
CA ILE A 171 20.28 -4.80 -10.17
C ILE A 171 21.54 -5.60 -9.85
N GLN A 172 21.65 -6.77 -10.46
CA GLN A 172 22.81 -7.63 -10.34
C GLN A 172 23.52 -7.76 -11.69
N ALA A 173 24.84 -7.79 -11.66
CA ALA A 173 25.72 -7.93 -12.80
C ALA A 173 26.89 -8.85 -12.42
N LEU A 174 27.20 -9.80 -13.31
CA LEU A 174 28.37 -10.66 -13.18
C LEU A 174 29.25 -10.41 -14.40
N VAL A 175 30.43 -9.88 -14.17
CA VAL A 175 31.40 -9.62 -15.24
C VAL A 175 32.55 -10.61 -15.10
N SER A 176 32.84 -11.36 -16.16
CA SER A 176 33.92 -12.35 -16.17
C SER A 176 34.74 -12.27 -17.45
N GLU A 177 36.05 -12.52 -17.38
CA GLU A 177 36.89 -12.52 -18.57
C GLU A 177 36.44 -13.61 -19.56
N CYS A 178 36.18 -13.21 -20.80
CA CYS A 178 35.78 -14.12 -21.85
C CYS A 178 37.00 -14.95 -22.28
N SER A 179 36.97 -16.25 -22.00
CA SER A 179 38.10 -17.14 -22.29
C SER A 179 38.16 -17.57 -23.78
N PHE A 180 37.06 -17.47 -24.52
CA PHE A 180 37.02 -17.90 -25.93
C PHE A 180 35.85 -17.27 -26.71
N GLY A 181 36.15 -16.75 -27.91
CA GLY A 181 35.14 -16.23 -28.84
C GLY A 181 34.72 -14.78 -28.57
N SER A 182 33.53 -14.41 -29.06
CA SER A 182 32.96 -13.10 -28.79
C SER A 182 32.27 -13.09 -27.41
N PRO A 183 32.47 -12.06 -26.58
CA PRO A 183 31.87 -12.03 -25.25
C PRO A 183 30.35 -12.06 -25.28
N LYS A 184 29.77 -12.76 -24.31
CA LYS A 184 28.32 -12.90 -24.13
C LYS A 184 27.79 -11.70 -23.35
N ARG A 185 26.59 -11.25 -23.74
CA ARG A 185 25.88 -10.15 -23.09
C ARG A 185 24.44 -10.56 -22.88
N LEU A 186 24.08 -10.89 -21.65
CA LEU A 186 22.78 -11.45 -21.30
C LEU A 186 22.10 -10.57 -20.26
N ALA A 187 20.82 -10.31 -20.47
CA ALA A 187 19.99 -9.54 -19.54
C ALA A 187 18.70 -10.30 -19.27
N ASN A 188 18.26 -10.31 -18.00
CA ASN A 188 16.94 -10.76 -17.60
C ASN A 188 16.24 -9.62 -16.86
N GLY A 189 15.02 -9.28 -17.26
CA GLY A 189 14.28 -8.14 -16.69
C GLY A 189 14.77 -6.75 -17.13
N LEU A 190 15.77 -6.67 -18.02
CA LEU A 190 16.28 -5.43 -18.61
C LEU A 190 16.43 -5.57 -20.13
N ASP A 191 16.24 -4.46 -20.85
CA ASP A 191 16.39 -4.45 -22.31
C ASP A 191 17.85 -4.65 -22.73
N THR A 192 18.10 -5.67 -23.56
CA THR A 192 19.45 -6.05 -24.00
C THR A 192 20.12 -4.95 -24.83
N ASN A 193 19.36 -4.14 -25.58
CA ASN A 193 19.95 -3.02 -26.34
C ASN A 193 20.45 -1.92 -25.39
N ARG A 194 19.69 -1.63 -24.33
CA ARG A 194 20.10 -0.71 -23.27
C ARG A 194 21.34 -1.21 -22.55
N LEU A 195 21.45 -2.52 -22.25
CA LEU A 195 22.67 -3.11 -21.69
C LEU A 195 23.87 -2.87 -22.63
N ASN A 196 23.73 -3.18 -23.92
CA ASN A 196 24.80 -2.98 -24.91
C ASN A 196 25.25 -1.52 -25.01
N MET A 197 24.30 -0.58 -24.98
CA MET A 197 24.59 0.86 -25.00
C MET A 197 25.35 1.30 -23.74
N LEU A 198 24.95 0.82 -22.56
CA LEU A 198 25.62 1.12 -21.30
C LEU A 198 27.05 0.58 -21.28
N ILE A 199 27.26 -0.66 -21.73
CA ILE A 199 28.61 -1.27 -21.86
C ILE A 199 29.49 -0.40 -22.77
N ALA A 200 28.99 0.00 -23.93
CA ALA A 200 29.73 0.86 -24.86
C ALA A 200 30.07 2.24 -24.26
N LEU A 201 29.16 2.81 -23.47
CA LEU A 201 29.39 4.08 -22.78
C LEU A 201 30.45 3.95 -21.69
N LEU A 202 30.38 2.91 -20.86
CA LEU A 202 31.38 2.61 -19.83
C LEU A 202 32.77 2.42 -20.45
N GLU A 203 32.87 1.67 -21.54
CA GLU A 203 34.14 1.49 -22.26
C GLU A 203 34.66 2.82 -22.84
N LYS A 204 33.80 3.62 -23.48
CA LYS A 204 34.25 4.84 -24.17
C LYS A 204 34.52 6.02 -23.25
N LYS A 205 33.83 6.12 -22.12
CA LYS A 205 33.88 7.27 -21.21
C LYS A 205 34.64 7.01 -19.92
N LEU A 206 34.63 5.77 -19.43
CA LEU A 206 35.33 5.37 -18.21
C LEU A 206 36.52 4.44 -18.49
N GLU A 207 36.78 4.12 -19.77
CA GLU A 207 37.93 3.31 -20.21
C GLU A 207 37.99 1.92 -19.58
N ILE A 208 36.81 1.38 -19.19
CA ILE A 208 36.69 0.03 -18.63
C ILE A 208 36.69 -0.98 -19.79
N PRO A 209 37.63 -1.94 -19.85
CA PRO A 209 37.83 -2.82 -21.02
C PRO A 209 36.81 -3.98 -21.07
N LEU A 210 35.51 -3.66 -21.19
CA LEU A 210 34.41 -4.63 -21.22
C LEU A 210 34.29 -5.38 -22.56
N ASN A 211 35.02 -4.97 -23.61
CA ASN A 211 35.06 -5.66 -24.90
C ASN A 211 35.64 -7.09 -24.86
N ARG A 212 36.27 -7.48 -23.75
CA ARG A 212 36.83 -8.82 -23.50
C ARG A 212 36.12 -9.57 -22.38
N HIS A 213 35.01 -9.04 -21.87
CA HIS A 213 34.31 -9.61 -20.72
C HIS A 213 32.88 -10.00 -21.08
N ASP A 214 32.46 -11.15 -20.56
CA ASP A 214 31.05 -11.54 -20.53
C ASP A 214 30.32 -10.68 -19.48
N VAL A 215 29.07 -10.33 -19.75
CA VAL A 215 28.19 -9.51 -18.89
C VAL A 215 26.78 -10.08 -18.85
#